data_AF-A0A7G3ZDS0-F1
#
_entry.id   AF-A0A7G3ZDS0-F1
#
_cell.length_a   1.000
_cell.length_b   1.000
_cell.length_c   1.000
_cell.angle_alpha   90.00
_cell.angle_beta   90.00
_cell.angle_gamma   90.00
#
_symmetry.space_group_name_H-M   'P 1'
#
loop_
_entity.id
_entity.type
_entity.pdbx_description
1 polymer ?
#
loop_
_entity_poly.entity_id
_entity_poly.type
_entity_poly.pdbx_seq_one_letter_code
_entity_poly.pdbx_strand_id
1 'polypeptide(L)'
;MMLSTTNRISTLRVNRCYKILNQRRFIIGFVRNSLGLDPPPSPDDPTPENRFYPWDQSPAGDLRERAARIRTLARCPVTGKEINYTCPLSGIPTHHSREAWEQDKQYHSSKKYELLKKVNIYEHDLRSGRPFPEFDFPLGQDFDRAVNMTNWDLFFYTRQFYSMDTEFQLAAVTKMLSYPISIASVLHQFSPYSLNPKGPITLEGLKSLAALRYTLYPLEHRTVSTSNKDRPMRIFILGARAEAQLPGHVWKQLQFLFPDQMFELHFIGPECLLNKEKHQYVVSSTPVVKRVDETLAFVYHTDYFHVFHEAQDFFPYDPYLDVFFCFHPGFGAPESSKSWMDETMKGLLETKCAIFTTGFNQTDLLRDVEAVKGKFGKEVDVLMEPVKNVFGSTKWELNDMNPQEVYQFNMYIAGFRGKRYHAIEV
;
A
#
# COMPACT_ATOMS: atom_id res chain seq x y z
N MET A 1 38.84 24.99 60.83
CA MET A 1 37.37 25.11 60.73
C MET A 1 37.01 24.96 59.26
N MET A 2 36.68 23.74 58.84
CA MET A 2 35.31 23.24 58.64
C MET A 2 34.69 23.75 57.33
N LEU A 3 34.75 22.95 56.26
CA LEU A 3 33.72 22.00 55.76
C LEU A 3 32.96 22.67 54.60
N SER A 4 33.23 22.37 53.32
CA SER A 4 32.73 21.20 52.57
C SER A 4 31.22 20.98 52.72
N THR A 5 30.43 21.48 51.77
CA THR A 5 29.10 20.93 51.45
C THR A 5 28.82 20.98 49.95
N THR A 6 28.81 19.79 49.39
CA THR A 6 28.23 19.37 48.11
C THR A 6 26.71 19.55 48.11
N ASN A 7 26.12 19.99 46.99
CA ASN A 7 24.69 19.83 46.68
C ASN A 7 24.56 19.62 45.17
N ARG A 8 24.61 18.37 44.70
CA ARG A 8 23.46 17.52 44.33
C ARG A 8 22.51 18.17 43.32
N ILE A 9 22.76 17.79 42.07
CA ILE A 9 21.87 17.85 40.91
C ILE A 9 20.54 17.16 41.27
N SER A 10 19.46 17.92 41.33
CA SER A 10 18.10 17.38 41.39
C SER A 10 17.62 17.10 39.96
N THR A 11 17.70 15.82 39.56
CA THR A 11 17.00 15.30 38.39
C THR A 11 15.50 15.38 38.63
N LEU A 12 14.85 16.37 38.00
CA LEU A 12 13.40 16.41 37.84
C LEU A 12 12.98 15.23 36.95
N ARG A 13 12.64 14.10 37.58
CA ARG A 13 11.86 13.03 36.95
C ARG A 13 10.52 13.63 36.53
N VAL A 14 10.42 13.96 35.25
CA VAL A 14 9.12 14.16 34.60
C VAL A 14 8.42 12.81 34.60
N ASN A 15 7.54 12.61 35.60
CA ASN A 15 6.59 11.51 35.58
C ASN A 15 5.65 11.74 34.40
N ARG A 16 5.94 11.12 33.24
CA ARG A 16 4.98 10.97 32.14
C ARG A 16 3.83 10.13 32.68
N CYS A 17 2.78 10.81 33.12
CA CYS A 17 1.49 10.21 33.41
C CYS A 17 0.87 9.81 32.06
N TYR A 18 1.21 8.62 31.57
CA TYR A 18 0.45 7.99 30.50
C TYR A 18 -0.95 7.71 31.06
N LYS A 19 -1.93 8.52 30.65
CA LYS A 19 -3.33 8.12 30.77
C LYS A 19 -3.51 6.89 29.90
N ILE A 20 -3.45 5.71 30.52
CA ILE A 20 -3.93 4.47 29.96
C ILE A 20 -5.42 4.69 29.69
N LEU A 21 -5.77 4.97 28.44
CA LEU A 21 -7.15 4.81 27.97
C LEU A 21 -7.42 3.31 28.02
N ASN A 22 -7.94 2.88 29.16
CA ASN A 22 -8.36 1.53 29.43
C ASN A 22 -9.54 1.25 28.50
N GLN A 23 -9.28 0.72 27.30
CA GLN A 23 -10.32 0.15 26.45
C GLN A 23 -10.93 -1.01 27.25
N ARG A 24 -12.05 -0.74 27.91
CA ARG A 24 -12.88 -1.78 28.52
C ARG A 24 -13.37 -2.70 27.41
N ARG A 25 -12.63 -3.78 27.16
CA ARG A 25 -13.12 -4.89 26.36
C ARG A 25 -14.23 -5.56 27.14
N PHE A 26 -15.43 -5.50 26.60
CA PHE A 26 -16.51 -6.36 27.05
C PHE A 26 -16.11 -7.81 26.73
N ILE A 27 -15.73 -8.56 27.75
CA ILE A 27 -15.60 -10.04 27.73
C ILE A 27 -16.89 -10.71 27.20
N ILE A 28 -17.99 -9.95 27.13
CA ILE A 28 -19.30 -10.35 26.63
C ILE A 28 -19.30 -10.72 25.13
N GLY A 29 -18.42 -10.18 24.28
CA GLY A 29 -18.50 -10.41 22.82
C GLY A 29 -18.33 -11.88 22.40
N PHE A 30 -17.37 -12.59 22.99
CA PHE A 30 -17.10 -14.00 22.65
C PHE A 30 -18.21 -14.96 23.12
N VAL A 31 -18.80 -14.67 24.30
CA VAL A 31 -19.94 -15.43 24.84
C VAL A 31 -21.23 -15.09 24.08
N ARG A 32 -21.35 -13.88 23.52
CA ARG A 32 -22.49 -13.46 22.68
C ARG A 32 -22.54 -14.20 21.34
N ASN A 33 -21.40 -14.34 20.66
CA ASN A 33 -21.29 -15.08 19.40
C ASN A 33 -21.71 -16.55 19.54
N SER A 34 -21.41 -17.17 20.69
CA SER A 34 -21.77 -18.57 20.95
C SER A 34 -23.22 -18.75 21.44
N LEU A 35 -23.90 -17.66 21.85
CA LEU A 35 -25.28 -17.66 22.32
C LEU A 35 -26.28 -17.05 21.33
N GLY A 36 -25.85 -16.61 20.14
CA GLY A 36 -26.74 -16.02 19.12
C GLY A 36 -27.44 -14.73 19.57
N LEU A 37 -26.81 -13.97 20.45
CA LEU A 37 -27.37 -12.77 21.09
C LEU A 37 -26.92 -11.46 20.43
N ASP A 38 -26.58 -11.48 19.15
CA ASP A 38 -26.30 -10.24 18.43
C ASP A 38 -27.58 -9.41 18.34
N PRO A 39 -27.51 -8.09 18.61
CA PRO A 39 -28.63 -7.23 18.25
C PRO A 39 -28.91 -7.41 16.75
N PRO A 40 -30.19 -7.35 16.33
CA PRO A 40 -30.50 -7.43 14.91
C PRO A 40 -29.65 -6.40 14.16
N PRO A 41 -29.13 -6.74 12.96
CA PRO A 41 -28.30 -5.83 12.18
C PRO A 41 -29.04 -4.50 12.07
N SER A 42 -28.32 -3.42 12.35
CA SER A 42 -28.89 -2.09 12.21
C SER A 42 -29.37 -1.96 10.76
N PRO A 43 -30.52 -1.31 10.48
CA PRO A 43 -30.92 -1.02 9.11
C PRO A 43 -29.87 -0.22 8.31
N ASP A 44 -28.90 0.39 9.02
CA ASP A 44 -27.78 1.12 8.45
C ASP A 44 -26.57 0.23 8.09
N ASP A 45 -26.54 -1.03 8.55
CA ASP A 45 -25.44 -1.95 8.25
C ASP A 45 -25.40 -2.26 6.75
N PRO A 46 -24.21 -2.28 6.13
CA PRO A 46 -24.09 -2.42 4.69
C PRO A 46 -24.42 -3.85 4.26
N THR A 47 -25.54 -4.00 3.55
CA THR A 47 -25.89 -5.23 2.83
C THR A 47 -25.81 -5.02 1.32
N PRO A 48 -25.57 -6.07 0.52
CA PRO A 48 -25.57 -5.97 -0.94
C PRO A 48 -26.87 -5.40 -1.50
N GLU A 49 -28.01 -5.66 -0.86
CA GLU A 49 -29.33 -5.18 -1.30
C GLU A 49 -29.52 -3.69 -1.01
N ASN A 50 -29.09 -3.21 0.16
CA ASN A 50 -29.25 -1.81 0.59
C ASN A 50 -28.26 -0.87 -0.15
N ARG A 51 -27.14 -1.39 -0.65
CA ARG A 51 -26.10 -0.58 -1.30
C ARG A 51 -26.07 -0.70 -2.82
N PHE A 52 -26.97 -1.47 -3.40
CA PHE A 52 -27.03 -1.63 -4.85
C PHE A 52 -27.93 -0.58 -5.51
N TYR A 53 -27.32 0.37 -6.20
CA TYR A 53 -28.02 1.29 -7.10
C TYR A 53 -27.33 1.29 -8.47
N PRO A 54 -28.07 1.30 -9.59
CA PRO A 54 -27.49 1.58 -10.89
C PRO A 54 -26.78 2.94 -10.86
N TRP A 55 -25.57 3.04 -11.40
CA TRP A 55 -24.75 4.25 -11.29
C TRP A 55 -25.44 5.49 -11.86
N ASP A 56 -26.26 5.33 -12.91
CA ASP A 56 -27.03 6.43 -13.51
C ASP A 56 -28.09 7.01 -12.58
N GLN A 57 -28.63 6.18 -11.69
CA GLN A 57 -29.68 6.53 -10.73
C GLN A 57 -29.13 6.59 -9.29
N SER A 58 -27.80 6.54 -9.14
CA SER A 58 -27.14 6.57 -7.85
C SER A 58 -27.53 7.85 -7.10
N PRO A 59 -27.75 7.80 -5.78
CA PRO A 59 -27.93 9.01 -4.98
C PRO A 59 -26.69 9.93 -5.02
N ALA A 60 -25.49 9.36 -5.20
CA ALA A 60 -24.24 10.10 -5.22
C ALA A 60 -23.96 10.74 -6.60
N GLY A 61 -23.68 12.05 -6.60
CA GLY A 61 -23.33 12.80 -7.82
C GLY A 61 -22.07 12.26 -8.51
N ASP A 62 -21.02 11.99 -7.76
CA ASP A 62 -19.73 11.53 -8.29
C ASP A 62 -19.85 10.22 -9.09
N LEU A 63 -20.75 9.31 -8.70
CA LEU A 63 -20.95 8.05 -9.39
C LEU A 63 -21.71 8.24 -10.70
N ARG A 64 -22.66 9.18 -10.75
CA ARG A 64 -23.33 9.58 -11.99
C ARG A 64 -22.34 10.24 -12.95
N GLU A 65 -21.46 11.10 -12.45
CA GLU A 65 -20.39 11.70 -13.26
C GLU A 65 -19.40 10.66 -13.78
N ARG A 66 -19.00 9.70 -12.93
CA ARG A 66 -18.13 8.59 -13.35
C ARG A 66 -18.80 7.72 -14.40
N ALA A 67 -20.10 7.42 -14.25
CA ALA A 67 -20.87 6.72 -15.27
C ALA A 67 -20.90 7.49 -16.59
N ALA A 68 -21.13 8.81 -16.54
CA ALA A 68 -21.09 9.66 -17.73
C ALA A 68 -19.72 9.64 -18.42
N ARG A 69 -18.62 9.73 -17.64
CA ARG A 69 -17.26 9.59 -18.18
C ARG A 69 -17.04 8.25 -18.86
N ILE A 70 -17.45 7.15 -18.23
CA ILE A 70 -17.36 5.81 -18.79
C ILE A 70 -18.09 5.72 -20.14
N ARG A 71 -19.29 6.28 -20.25
CA ARG A 71 -20.05 6.27 -21.52
C ARG A 71 -19.31 6.96 -22.66
N THR A 72 -18.60 8.05 -22.35
CA THR A 72 -17.82 8.81 -23.33
C THR A 72 -16.47 8.19 -23.69
N LEU A 73 -15.80 7.56 -22.71
CA LEU A 73 -14.43 7.08 -22.87
C LEU A 73 -14.36 5.62 -23.31
N ALA A 74 -15.23 4.78 -22.77
CA ALA A 74 -15.17 3.35 -22.97
C ALA A 74 -15.96 2.91 -24.20
N ARG A 75 -15.46 1.84 -24.83
CA ARG A 75 -16.09 1.22 -25.99
C ARG A 75 -16.67 -0.13 -25.63
N CYS A 76 -17.83 -0.45 -26.21
CA CYS A 76 -18.47 -1.74 -26.05
C CYS A 76 -17.58 -2.84 -26.65
N PRO A 77 -17.31 -3.93 -25.92
CA PRO A 77 -16.40 -4.98 -26.39
C PRO A 77 -16.94 -5.77 -27.58
N VAL A 78 -18.27 -5.86 -27.72
CA VAL A 78 -18.92 -6.58 -28.83
C VAL A 78 -19.06 -5.69 -30.08
N THR A 79 -19.51 -4.44 -29.91
CA THR A 79 -19.87 -3.57 -31.04
C THR A 79 -18.84 -2.51 -31.38
N GLY A 80 -17.87 -2.24 -30.50
CA GLY A 80 -16.88 -1.17 -30.63
C GLY A 80 -17.45 0.26 -30.50
N LYS A 81 -18.75 0.41 -30.28
CA LYS A 81 -19.45 1.70 -30.14
C LYS A 81 -19.43 2.20 -28.69
N GLU A 82 -19.80 3.46 -28.48
CA GLU A 82 -19.94 4.08 -27.16
C GLU A 82 -20.93 3.31 -26.26
N ILE A 83 -20.70 3.34 -24.95
CA ILE A 83 -21.53 2.61 -23.99
C ILE A 83 -22.79 3.43 -23.68
N ASN A 84 -23.97 2.88 -23.94
CA ASN A 84 -25.27 3.52 -23.64
C ASN A 84 -26.17 2.64 -22.75
N TYR A 85 -25.77 1.40 -22.47
CA TYR A 85 -26.57 0.44 -21.72
C TYR A 85 -25.89 0.05 -20.39
N THR A 86 -26.66 0.21 -19.32
CA THR A 86 -26.29 -0.15 -17.95
C THR A 86 -26.71 -1.57 -17.66
N CYS A 87 -25.77 -2.40 -17.21
CA CYS A 87 -26.06 -3.79 -16.92
C CYS A 87 -26.98 -3.88 -15.69
N PRO A 88 -28.13 -4.58 -15.78
CA PRO A 88 -29.07 -4.68 -14.67
C PRO A 88 -28.51 -5.50 -13.49
N LEU A 89 -27.55 -6.40 -13.74
CA LEU A 89 -26.96 -7.26 -12.71
C LEU A 89 -25.88 -6.55 -11.89
N SER A 90 -25.02 -5.77 -12.56
CA SER A 90 -23.92 -5.05 -11.89
C SER A 90 -24.25 -3.61 -11.53
N GLY A 91 -25.24 -3.01 -12.20
CA GLY A 91 -25.60 -1.60 -12.06
C GLY A 91 -24.60 -0.64 -12.72
N ILE A 92 -23.67 -1.13 -13.54
CA ILE A 92 -22.60 -0.34 -14.17
C ILE A 92 -22.79 -0.28 -15.70
N PRO A 93 -22.57 0.88 -16.34
CA PRO A 93 -22.55 1.01 -17.81
C PRO A 93 -21.42 0.17 -18.41
N THR A 94 -21.77 -0.79 -19.27
CA THR A 94 -20.80 -1.77 -19.82
C THR A 94 -20.95 -2.03 -21.31
N HIS A 95 -22.16 -1.89 -21.87
CA HIS A 95 -22.46 -2.25 -23.26
C HIS A 95 -23.14 -1.10 -24.01
N HIS A 96 -23.16 -1.17 -25.34
CA HIS A 96 -23.87 -0.17 -26.15
C HIS A 96 -25.39 -0.32 -26.05
N SER A 97 -25.90 -1.54 -26.22
CA SER A 97 -27.33 -1.86 -26.23
C SER A 97 -27.61 -3.14 -25.43
N ARG A 98 -28.89 -3.39 -25.14
CA ARG A 98 -29.34 -4.64 -24.52
C ARG A 98 -28.98 -5.86 -25.37
N GLU A 99 -29.13 -5.77 -26.69
CA GLU A 99 -28.77 -6.84 -27.62
C GLU A 99 -27.28 -7.17 -27.55
N ALA A 100 -26.42 -6.14 -27.50
CA ALA A 100 -24.97 -6.33 -27.36
C ALA A 100 -24.60 -7.00 -26.03
N TRP A 101 -25.33 -6.68 -24.96
CA TRP A 101 -25.17 -7.32 -23.65
C TRP A 101 -25.61 -8.79 -23.65
N GLU A 102 -26.71 -9.13 -24.33
CA GLU A 102 -27.18 -10.52 -24.46
C GLU A 102 -26.25 -11.37 -25.36
N GLN A 103 -25.62 -10.75 -26.35
CA GLN A 103 -24.66 -11.40 -27.25
C GLN A 103 -23.30 -11.67 -26.61
N ASP A 104 -22.91 -10.95 -25.55
CA ASP A 104 -21.61 -11.11 -24.87
C ASP A 104 -21.55 -12.39 -24.02
N LYS A 105 -21.31 -13.53 -24.68
CA LYS A 105 -21.14 -14.83 -24.02
C LYS A 105 -19.97 -14.87 -23.05
N GLN A 106 -18.92 -14.08 -23.28
CA GLN A 106 -17.75 -14.07 -22.40
C GLN A 106 -18.09 -13.38 -21.07
N TYR A 107 -18.80 -12.25 -21.12
CA TYR A 107 -19.25 -11.52 -19.94
C TYR A 107 -20.14 -12.38 -19.03
N HIS A 108 -21.09 -13.12 -19.64
CA HIS A 108 -21.99 -13.99 -18.89
C HIS A 108 -21.32 -15.25 -18.35
N SER A 109 -20.46 -15.90 -19.15
CA SER A 109 -19.79 -17.14 -18.74
C SER A 109 -18.75 -16.91 -17.65
N SER A 110 -17.98 -15.81 -17.73
CA SER A 110 -16.98 -15.44 -16.71
C SER A 110 -17.60 -14.81 -15.45
N LYS A 111 -18.91 -14.58 -15.44
CA LYS A 111 -19.64 -13.93 -14.34
C LYS A 111 -19.03 -12.60 -13.87
N LYS A 112 -18.42 -11.84 -14.79
CA LYS A 112 -17.81 -10.53 -14.50
C LYS A 112 -18.79 -9.55 -13.85
N TYR A 113 -20.09 -9.70 -14.12
CA TYR A 113 -21.13 -8.90 -13.48
C TYR A 113 -21.14 -9.03 -11.94
N GLU A 114 -20.70 -10.16 -11.36
CA GLU A 114 -20.63 -10.33 -9.90
C GLU A 114 -19.51 -9.46 -9.30
N LEU A 115 -18.34 -9.44 -9.92
CA LEU A 115 -17.23 -8.57 -9.50
C LEU A 115 -17.60 -7.09 -9.66
N LEU A 116 -18.23 -6.75 -10.79
CA LEU A 116 -18.71 -5.38 -11.02
C LEU A 116 -19.81 -4.98 -10.04
N LYS A 117 -20.69 -5.91 -9.64
CA LYS A 117 -21.64 -5.68 -8.56
C LYS A 117 -20.91 -5.37 -7.25
N LYS A 118 -19.82 -6.08 -6.92
CA LYS A 118 -18.98 -5.77 -5.76
C LYS A 118 -18.37 -4.36 -5.83
N VAL A 119 -17.84 -3.96 -6.99
CA VAL A 119 -17.36 -2.57 -7.20
C VAL A 119 -18.48 -1.57 -6.90
N ASN A 120 -19.67 -1.82 -7.43
CA ASN A 120 -20.81 -0.95 -7.28
C ASN A 120 -21.20 -0.77 -5.80
N ILE A 121 -21.41 -1.87 -5.06
CA ILE A 121 -21.84 -1.81 -3.66
C ILE A 121 -20.76 -1.19 -2.76
N TYR A 122 -19.46 -1.41 -3.02
CA TYR A 122 -18.38 -0.82 -2.24
C TYR A 122 -18.26 0.69 -2.45
N GLU A 123 -18.46 1.17 -3.68
CA GLU A 123 -18.46 2.61 -3.97
C GLU A 123 -19.65 3.33 -3.32
N HIS A 124 -20.82 2.68 -3.28
CA HIS A 124 -22.00 3.21 -2.58
C HIS A 124 -21.83 3.16 -1.07
N ASP A 125 -21.20 2.12 -0.51
CA ASP A 125 -20.94 2.04 0.93
C ASP A 125 -20.07 3.20 1.41
N LEU A 126 -18.96 3.48 0.70
CA LEU A 126 -18.07 4.61 1.03
C LEU A 126 -18.76 5.98 0.97
N ARG A 127 -19.83 6.11 0.18
CA ARG A 127 -20.60 7.36 0.02
C ARG A 127 -21.92 7.36 0.78
N SER A 128 -22.23 6.29 1.51
CA SER A 128 -23.46 6.17 2.29
C SER A 128 -23.49 7.11 3.50
N GLY A 129 -22.32 7.57 3.96
CA GLY A 129 -22.21 8.42 5.15
C GLY A 129 -22.39 7.67 6.46
N ARG A 130 -22.41 6.33 6.45
CA ARG A 130 -22.44 5.52 7.66
C ARG A 130 -21.21 5.80 8.54
N PRO A 131 -21.29 5.52 9.86
CA PRO A 131 -20.08 5.50 10.67
C PRO A 131 -19.11 4.43 10.15
N PHE A 132 -17.82 4.77 10.10
CA PHE A 132 -16.74 3.86 9.71
C PHE A 132 -15.85 3.53 10.93
N PRO A 133 -16.33 2.73 11.90
CA PRO A 133 -15.52 2.33 13.05
C PRO A 133 -14.25 1.57 12.63
N GLU A 134 -14.24 0.97 11.44
CA GLU A 134 -13.10 0.25 10.89
C GLU A 134 -11.88 1.15 10.57
N PHE A 135 -12.06 2.48 10.53
CA PHE A 135 -10.96 3.43 10.36
C PHE A 135 -10.33 3.89 11.70
N ASP A 136 -10.86 3.44 12.84
CA ASP A 136 -10.21 3.65 14.13
C ASP A 136 -9.05 2.65 14.29
N PHE A 137 -7.85 3.08 13.92
CA PHE A 137 -6.69 2.20 13.91
C PHE A 137 -6.01 2.09 15.28
N PRO A 138 -5.52 0.89 15.63
CA PRO A 138 -4.81 0.67 16.88
C PRO A 138 -3.48 1.43 16.90
N LEU A 139 -3.08 1.85 18.10
CA LEU A 139 -1.81 2.54 18.34
C LEU A 139 -0.66 1.52 18.52
N GLY A 140 0.41 1.94 19.20
CA GLY A 140 1.52 1.06 19.57
C GLY A 140 1.06 -0.15 20.40
N GLN A 141 1.81 -1.23 20.29
CA GLN A 141 1.57 -2.46 21.03
C GLN A 141 2.61 -2.72 22.10
N ASP A 142 2.21 -3.46 23.13
CA ASP A 142 3.11 -3.94 24.17
C ASP A 142 4.13 -4.93 23.58
N PHE A 143 5.35 -4.92 24.11
CA PHE A 143 6.46 -5.76 23.65
C PHE A 143 6.16 -7.26 23.66
N ASP A 144 5.27 -7.72 24.55
CA ASP A 144 4.93 -9.14 24.69
C ASP A 144 3.97 -9.66 23.61
N ARG A 145 3.37 -8.77 22.79
CA ARG A 145 2.40 -9.16 21.75
C ARG A 145 3.08 -9.29 20.40
N ALA A 146 3.25 -10.53 19.95
CA ALA A 146 3.75 -10.81 18.60
C ALA A 146 2.67 -10.55 17.54
N VAL A 147 3.07 -9.91 16.44
CA VAL A 147 2.22 -9.66 15.27
C VAL A 147 2.31 -10.84 14.31
N ASN A 148 1.16 -11.33 13.84
CA ASN A 148 1.10 -12.38 12.83
C ASN A 148 0.82 -11.77 11.45
N MET A 149 1.73 -11.97 10.49
CA MET A 149 1.65 -11.42 9.14
C MET A 149 1.22 -12.45 8.08
N THR A 150 0.58 -13.56 8.46
CA THR A 150 0.24 -14.64 7.52
C THR A 150 -0.92 -14.27 6.58
N ASN A 151 -1.93 -13.55 7.08
CA ASN A 151 -3.08 -13.07 6.32
C ASN A 151 -3.65 -11.79 6.97
N TRP A 152 -4.59 -11.13 6.30
CA TRP A 152 -5.27 -9.94 6.82
C TRP A 152 -5.99 -10.20 8.15
N ASP A 153 -6.70 -11.33 8.28
CA ASP A 153 -7.52 -11.61 9.47
C ASP A 153 -6.69 -11.77 10.74
N LEU A 154 -5.61 -12.57 10.68
CA LEU A 154 -4.70 -12.76 11.80
C LEU A 154 -3.91 -11.49 12.10
N PHE A 155 -3.58 -10.71 11.06
CA PHE A 155 -2.96 -9.41 11.24
C PHE A 155 -3.88 -8.48 12.02
N PHE A 156 -5.14 -8.32 11.59
CA PHE A 156 -6.12 -7.47 12.27
C PHE A 156 -6.38 -7.91 13.71
N TYR A 157 -6.51 -9.23 13.93
CA TYR A 157 -6.69 -9.79 15.25
C TYR A 157 -5.49 -9.52 16.17
N THR A 158 -4.28 -9.84 15.72
CA THR A 158 -3.07 -9.63 16.53
C THR A 158 -2.77 -8.15 16.74
N ARG A 159 -3.05 -7.29 15.75
CA ARG A 159 -2.92 -5.83 15.84
C ARG A 159 -4.04 -5.13 16.61
N GLN A 160 -5.11 -5.84 16.98
CA GLN A 160 -6.25 -5.30 17.73
C GLN A 160 -7.02 -4.22 16.97
N PHE A 161 -7.16 -4.40 15.66
CA PHE A 161 -8.09 -3.62 14.87
C PHE A 161 -9.54 -3.93 15.28
N TYR A 162 -10.45 -3.05 14.88
CA TYR A 162 -11.88 -3.33 14.94
C TYR A 162 -12.20 -4.67 14.25
N SER A 163 -13.08 -5.47 14.82
CA SER A 163 -13.50 -6.75 14.22
C SER A 163 -14.20 -6.48 12.89
N MET A 164 -13.57 -6.88 11.79
CA MET A 164 -14.12 -6.70 10.44
C MET A 164 -14.89 -7.98 10.06
N ASP A 165 -16.18 -7.99 10.36
CA ASP A 165 -17.03 -9.17 10.13
C ASP A 165 -17.61 -9.19 8.70
N THR A 166 -17.61 -8.05 8.01
CA THR A 166 -18.20 -7.91 6.66
C THR A 166 -17.13 -7.66 5.58
N GLU A 167 -17.41 -8.12 4.36
CA GLU A 167 -16.55 -7.83 3.19
C GLU A 167 -16.41 -6.32 2.93
N PHE A 168 -17.42 -5.52 3.28
CA PHE A 168 -17.43 -4.07 3.13
C PHE A 168 -16.35 -3.39 3.98
N GLN A 169 -16.28 -3.73 5.27
CA GLN A 169 -15.29 -3.20 6.19
C GLN A 169 -13.87 -3.58 5.75
N LEU A 170 -13.66 -4.85 5.38
CA LEU A 170 -12.38 -5.33 4.87
C LEU A 170 -11.96 -4.58 3.60
N ALA A 171 -12.87 -4.39 2.64
CA ALA A 171 -12.59 -3.69 1.40
C ALA A 171 -12.17 -2.23 1.65
N ALA A 172 -12.88 -1.52 2.51
CA ALA A 172 -12.60 -0.13 2.83
C ALA A 172 -11.22 0.06 3.49
N VAL A 173 -10.89 -0.77 4.49
CA VAL A 173 -9.64 -0.64 5.25
C VAL A 173 -8.42 -1.13 4.49
N THR A 174 -8.53 -2.30 3.84
CA THR A 174 -7.39 -2.90 3.14
C THR A 174 -6.93 -2.06 1.96
N LYS A 175 -7.82 -1.29 1.30
CA LYS A 175 -7.42 -0.34 0.25
C LYS A 175 -6.35 0.63 0.76
N MET A 176 -6.58 1.26 1.91
CA MET A 176 -5.64 2.24 2.48
C MET A 176 -4.41 1.57 3.11
N LEU A 177 -4.61 0.49 3.86
CA LEU A 177 -3.51 -0.21 4.53
C LEU A 177 -2.62 -1.00 3.58
N SER A 178 -3.08 -1.31 2.36
CA SER A 178 -2.30 -2.12 1.41
C SER A 178 -0.92 -1.52 1.15
N TYR A 179 -0.77 -0.19 1.11
CA TYR A 179 0.53 0.46 0.88
C TYR A 179 1.52 0.27 2.04
N PRO A 180 1.26 0.77 3.27
CA PRO A 180 2.18 0.60 4.39
C PRO A 180 2.37 -0.86 4.79
N ILE A 181 1.32 -1.69 4.73
CA ILE A 181 1.40 -3.08 5.18
C ILE A 181 2.06 -3.98 4.12
N SER A 182 1.99 -3.66 2.83
CA SER A 182 2.81 -4.36 1.82
C SER A 182 4.31 -4.14 2.09
N ILE A 183 4.71 -2.90 2.38
CA ILE A 183 6.09 -2.58 2.77
C ILE A 183 6.48 -3.36 4.03
N ALA A 184 5.64 -3.28 5.06
CA ALA A 184 5.87 -4.00 6.31
C ALA A 184 5.99 -5.51 6.10
N SER A 185 5.13 -6.10 5.27
CA SER A 185 5.11 -7.55 5.03
C SER A 185 6.40 -8.08 4.42
N VAL A 186 7.11 -7.28 3.63
CA VAL A 186 8.40 -7.61 3.06
C VAL A 186 9.52 -7.46 4.10
N LEU A 187 9.51 -6.36 4.85
CA LEU A 187 10.57 -5.99 5.78
C LEU A 187 10.51 -6.75 7.12
N HIS A 188 9.32 -7.08 7.60
CA HIS A 188 9.09 -7.65 8.93
C HIS A 188 9.71 -9.05 9.07
N GLN A 189 10.14 -9.40 10.29
CA GLN A 189 10.81 -10.68 10.56
C GLN A 189 9.91 -11.89 10.30
N PHE A 190 8.63 -11.80 10.65
CA PHE A 190 7.60 -12.81 10.38
C PHE A 190 6.93 -12.63 9.01
N SER A 191 7.67 -12.16 8.02
CA SER A 191 7.18 -12.01 6.65
C SER A 191 6.51 -13.29 6.15
N PRO A 192 5.36 -13.21 5.45
CA PRO A 192 4.70 -14.39 4.87
C PRO A 192 5.49 -14.99 3.69
N TYR A 193 6.49 -14.28 3.17
CA TYR A 193 7.26 -14.70 2.02
C TYR A 193 8.46 -15.56 2.41
N SER A 194 8.39 -16.84 2.06
CA SER A 194 9.43 -17.83 2.33
C SER A 194 10.50 -17.91 1.22
N LEU A 195 11.63 -18.56 1.52
CA LEU A 195 12.72 -18.81 0.57
C LEU A 195 12.34 -19.87 -0.49
N ASN A 196 12.80 -19.68 -1.73
CA ASN A 196 12.72 -20.66 -2.82
C ASN A 196 13.40 -21.99 -2.39
N PRO A 197 12.81 -23.18 -2.64
CA PRO A 197 11.69 -23.48 -3.54
C PRO A 197 10.30 -23.43 -2.94
N LYS A 198 10.16 -23.20 -1.63
CA LYS A 198 8.84 -23.17 -0.97
C LYS A 198 8.16 -21.80 -1.08
N GLY A 199 8.91 -20.74 -1.37
CA GLY A 199 8.37 -19.39 -1.54
C GLY A 199 9.08 -18.57 -2.61
N PRO A 200 8.68 -17.30 -2.78
CA PRO A 200 9.07 -16.46 -3.91
C PRO A 200 10.41 -15.75 -3.73
N ILE A 201 10.98 -15.75 -2.53
CA ILE A 201 12.24 -15.03 -2.23
C ILE A 201 13.42 -15.83 -2.77
N THR A 202 14.26 -15.18 -3.57
CA THR A 202 15.51 -15.77 -4.08
C THR A 202 16.63 -15.68 -3.05
N LEU A 203 17.76 -16.35 -3.31
CA LEU A 203 18.94 -16.26 -2.43
C LEU A 203 19.50 -14.82 -2.35
N GLU A 204 19.48 -14.08 -3.46
CA GLU A 204 19.88 -12.66 -3.46
C GLU A 204 18.84 -11.76 -2.76
N GLY A 205 17.56 -12.13 -2.87
CA GLY A 205 16.46 -11.59 -2.06
C GLY A 205 16.73 -11.70 -0.57
N LEU A 206 17.07 -12.91 -0.12
CA LEU A 206 17.36 -13.19 1.29
C LEU A 206 18.54 -12.36 1.79
N LYS A 207 19.63 -12.25 1.03
CA LYS A 207 20.79 -11.41 1.40
C LYS A 207 20.39 -9.94 1.59
N SER A 208 19.57 -9.41 0.69
CA SER A 208 19.14 -8.00 0.74
C SER A 208 18.17 -7.75 1.90
N LEU A 209 17.21 -8.66 2.11
CA LEU A 209 16.27 -8.58 3.24
C LEU A 209 16.96 -8.79 4.58
N ALA A 210 17.95 -9.68 4.67
CA ALA A 210 18.74 -9.88 5.88
C ALA A 210 19.52 -8.63 6.26
N ALA A 211 20.10 -7.92 5.28
CA ALA A 211 20.78 -6.65 5.50
C ALA A 211 19.84 -5.57 6.07
N LEU A 212 18.64 -5.42 5.49
CA LEU A 212 17.63 -4.48 6.00
C LEU A 212 17.12 -4.87 7.39
N ARG A 213 16.82 -6.16 7.61
CA ARG A 213 16.35 -6.68 8.90
C ARG A 213 17.38 -6.55 10.01
N TYR A 214 18.66 -6.68 9.68
CA TYR A 214 19.75 -6.46 10.62
C TYR A 214 19.68 -5.06 11.26
N THR A 215 19.31 -4.05 10.47
CA THR A 215 19.14 -2.67 10.97
C THR A 215 17.81 -2.46 11.68
N LEU A 216 16.72 -3.09 11.19
CA LEU A 216 15.38 -2.97 11.77
C LEU A 216 15.25 -3.59 13.17
N TYR A 217 16.04 -4.61 13.49
CA TYR A 217 15.96 -5.37 14.75
C TYR A 217 17.30 -5.39 15.51
N PRO A 218 17.80 -4.22 15.97
CA PRO A 218 19.15 -4.12 16.55
C PRO A 218 19.29 -4.84 17.90
N LEU A 219 18.20 -5.04 18.64
CA LEU A 219 18.23 -5.71 19.97
C LEU A 219 18.46 -7.23 19.86
N GLU A 220 17.96 -7.85 18.80
CA GLU A 220 18.20 -9.27 18.50
C GLU A 220 19.66 -9.48 18.05
N HIS A 221 20.23 -8.46 17.40
CA HIS A 221 21.60 -8.43 16.93
C HIS A 221 22.51 -7.63 17.89
N ARG A 222 22.90 -8.25 19.02
CA ARG A 222 23.77 -7.67 20.09
C ARG A 222 25.13 -7.08 19.64
N THR A 223 25.43 -7.05 18.35
CA THR A 223 26.68 -6.56 17.75
C THR A 223 26.57 -5.16 17.11
N VAL A 224 25.37 -4.55 17.05
CA VAL A 224 25.21 -3.25 16.39
C VAL A 224 25.85 -2.14 17.22
N SER A 225 26.97 -1.61 16.71
CA SER A 225 27.57 -0.33 17.08
C SER A 225 26.49 0.74 17.23
N THR A 226 26.55 1.49 18.33
CA THR A 226 25.66 2.61 18.67
C THR A 226 25.59 3.69 17.57
N SER A 227 26.49 3.67 16.59
CA SER A 227 26.56 4.65 15.48
C SER A 227 25.42 4.56 14.46
N ASN A 228 24.83 3.39 14.21
CA ASN A 228 23.76 3.25 13.21
C ASN A 228 22.36 3.52 13.79
N LYS A 229 22.24 3.71 15.11
CA LYS A 229 20.96 4.00 15.77
C LYS A 229 20.43 5.40 15.48
N ASP A 230 21.29 6.33 15.10
CA ASP A 230 20.90 7.73 14.90
C ASP A 230 20.38 8.03 13.50
N ARG A 231 20.57 7.14 12.53
CA ARG A 231 20.10 7.38 11.15
C ARG A 231 18.75 6.68 10.90
N PRO A 232 17.71 7.42 10.47
CA PRO A 232 16.45 6.81 10.10
C PRO A 232 16.58 5.93 8.86
N MET A 233 15.77 4.88 8.79
CA MET A 233 15.64 4.06 7.58
C MET A 233 14.84 4.88 6.55
N ARG A 234 15.39 5.03 5.35
CA ARG A 234 14.78 5.77 4.25
C ARG A 234 14.02 4.81 3.34
N ILE A 235 12.72 5.03 3.21
CA ILE A 235 11.88 4.29 2.28
C ILE A 235 11.52 5.23 1.13
N PHE A 236 12.02 4.93 -0.05
CA PHE A 236 11.79 5.69 -1.27
C PHE A 236 10.57 5.13 -2.00
N ILE A 237 9.50 5.92 -2.07
CA ILE A 237 8.28 5.58 -2.80
C ILE A 237 8.29 6.36 -4.11
N LEU A 238 8.57 5.65 -5.21
CA LEU A 238 8.73 6.22 -6.53
C LEU A 238 7.40 6.26 -7.30
N GLY A 239 7.18 7.34 -8.04
CA GLY A 239 5.94 7.55 -8.79
C GLY A 239 4.73 7.75 -7.88
N ALA A 240 4.94 8.27 -6.66
CA ALA A 240 3.92 8.36 -5.63
C ALA A 240 2.77 9.29 -6.06
N ARG A 241 1.53 8.80 -5.95
CA ARG A 241 0.28 9.51 -6.21
C ARG A 241 -0.67 9.33 -5.05
N ALA A 242 -1.46 8.26 -5.07
CA ALA A 242 -2.42 7.94 -4.02
C ALA A 242 -1.73 7.69 -2.67
N GLU A 243 -0.53 7.12 -2.69
CA GLU A 243 0.31 6.82 -1.54
C GLU A 243 0.66 8.07 -0.72
N ALA A 244 0.96 9.15 -1.44
CA ALA A 244 1.37 10.43 -0.87
C ALA A 244 0.18 11.21 -0.27
N GLN A 245 -1.04 10.88 -0.69
CA GLN A 245 -2.29 11.50 -0.21
C GLN A 245 -2.84 10.81 1.05
N LEU A 246 -2.32 9.64 1.41
CA LEU A 246 -2.77 8.92 2.60
C LEU A 246 -2.52 9.71 3.88
N PRO A 247 -3.46 9.71 4.83
CA PRO A 247 -3.26 10.33 6.14
C PRO A 247 -2.05 9.77 6.91
N GLY A 248 -1.39 10.61 7.71
CA GLY A 248 -0.22 10.20 8.49
C GLY A 248 -0.48 9.05 9.47
N HIS A 249 -1.70 8.92 10.00
CA HIS A 249 -2.07 7.83 10.91
C HIS A 249 -2.15 6.47 10.21
N VAL A 250 -2.38 6.42 8.88
CA VAL A 250 -2.32 5.21 8.06
C VAL A 250 -0.88 4.72 7.98
N TRP A 251 0.05 5.61 7.61
CA TRP A 251 1.48 5.32 7.56
C TRP A 251 2.09 5.01 8.92
N LYS A 252 1.54 5.58 10.01
CA LYS A 252 1.94 5.20 11.38
C LYS A 252 1.72 3.72 11.68
N GLN A 253 0.82 3.02 10.98
CA GLN A 253 0.69 1.57 11.14
C GLN A 253 1.97 0.81 10.73
N LEU A 254 2.74 1.31 9.77
CA LEU A 254 4.07 0.78 9.46
C LEU A 254 5.03 0.99 10.64
N GLN A 255 5.08 2.22 11.17
CA GLN A 255 5.93 2.57 12.32
C GLN A 255 5.62 1.73 13.56
N PHE A 256 4.34 1.45 13.85
CA PHE A 256 3.95 0.65 15.01
C PHE A 256 4.42 -0.81 14.95
N LEU A 257 4.80 -1.31 13.77
CA LEU A 257 5.40 -2.63 13.62
C LEU A 257 6.91 -2.65 13.92
N PHE A 258 7.55 -1.49 13.97
CA PHE A 258 8.98 -1.35 14.28
C PHE A 258 9.18 -0.22 15.32
N PRO A 259 8.92 -0.49 16.61
CA PRO A 259 8.90 0.55 17.65
C PRO A 259 10.28 1.20 17.90
N ASP A 260 11.37 0.47 17.64
CA ASP A 260 12.74 0.92 17.95
C ASP A 260 13.41 1.71 16.82
N GLN A 261 12.79 1.78 15.63
CA GLN A 261 13.38 2.39 14.44
C GLN A 261 12.65 3.66 14.04
N MET A 262 13.39 4.67 13.55
CA MET A 262 12.82 5.85 12.92
C MET A 262 12.75 5.68 11.39
N PHE A 263 11.67 6.16 10.78
CA PHE A 263 11.47 6.10 9.32
C PHE A 263 11.36 7.48 8.68
N GLU A 264 11.99 7.61 7.52
CA GLU A 264 11.79 8.70 6.58
C GLU A 264 11.16 8.15 5.30
N LEU A 265 9.93 8.57 5.00
CA LEU A 265 9.25 8.21 3.75
C LEU A 265 9.49 9.31 2.73
N HIS A 266 10.24 8.97 1.68
CA HIS A 266 10.52 9.86 0.56
C HIS A 266 9.54 9.58 -0.58
N PHE A 267 8.54 10.44 -0.74
CA PHE A 267 7.60 10.39 -1.86
C PHE A 267 8.20 11.14 -3.04
N ILE A 268 8.44 10.45 -4.15
CA ILE A 268 9.10 11.02 -5.33
C ILE A 268 8.17 10.94 -6.53
N GLY A 269 7.95 12.09 -7.17
CA GLY A 269 7.23 12.20 -8.43
C GLY A 269 6.50 13.54 -8.57
N PRO A 270 6.18 13.95 -9.80
CA PRO A 270 5.50 15.24 -10.07
C PRO A 270 4.12 15.36 -9.44
N GLU A 271 3.44 14.24 -9.22
CA GLU A 271 2.07 14.18 -8.70
C GLU A 271 2.01 13.88 -7.18
N CYS A 272 3.15 13.87 -6.48
CA CYS A 272 3.20 13.44 -5.09
C CYS A 272 2.58 14.46 -4.10
N LEU A 273 2.61 15.76 -4.44
CA LEU A 273 2.14 16.83 -3.55
C LEU A 273 0.95 17.56 -4.14
N LEU A 274 -0.25 17.24 -3.65
CA LEU A 274 -1.50 17.90 -4.07
C LEU A 274 -1.88 19.00 -3.07
N ASN A 275 -2.05 20.23 -3.56
CA ASN A 275 -2.68 21.30 -2.77
C ASN A 275 -4.20 21.14 -2.83
N LYS A 276 -4.81 20.75 -1.70
CA LYS A 276 -6.25 20.49 -1.59
C LYS A 276 -7.12 21.73 -1.83
N GLU A 277 -6.64 22.93 -1.54
CA GLU A 277 -7.41 24.15 -1.74
C GLU A 277 -7.49 24.51 -3.22
N LYS A 278 -6.36 24.43 -3.91
CA LYS A 278 -6.23 24.79 -5.32
C LYS A 278 -6.53 23.65 -6.29
N HIS A 279 -6.70 22.41 -5.78
CA HIS A 279 -6.83 21.19 -6.58
C HIS A 279 -5.73 21.05 -7.65
N GLN A 280 -4.52 21.49 -7.33
CA GLN A 280 -3.36 21.52 -8.23
C GLN A 280 -2.15 20.88 -7.58
N TYR A 281 -1.35 20.17 -8.38
CA TYR A 281 -0.07 19.64 -7.95
C TYR A 281 0.94 20.77 -7.75
N VAL A 282 1.65 20.73 -6.63
CA VAL A 282 2.67 21.71 -6.29
C VAL A 282 3.99 21.21 -6.81
N VAL A 283 4.66 22.04 -7.60
CA VAL A 283 6.05 21.82 -8.01
C VAL A 283 6.94 22.71 -7.14
N SER A 284 7.90 22.12 -6.46
CA SER A 284 8.86 22.78 -5.58
C SER A 284 10.26 22.26 -5.88
N SER A 285 11.22 23.16 -6.06
CA SER A 285 12.63 22.78 -6.25
C SER A 285 13.25 22.22 -4.96
N THR A 286 12.73 22.62 -3.80
CA THR A 286 13.19 22.11 -2.49
C THR A 286 12.22 21.06 -1.95
N PRO A 287 12.73 19.99 -1.30
CA PRO A 287 11.88 18.96 -0.73
C PRO A 287 11.02 19.53 0.40
N VAL A 288 9.73 19.21 0.38
CA VAL A 288 8.79 19.62 1.43
C VAL A 288 8.79 18.55 2.52
N VAL A 289 9.23 18.91 3.73
CA VAL A 289 9.28 17.98 4.87
C VAL A 289 8.07 18.18 5.78
N LYS A 290 7.33 17.11 6.02
CA LYS A 290 6.21 17.07 6.97
C LYS A 290 6.47 16.00 8.02
N ARG A 291 6.81 16.43 9.24
CA ARG A 291 6.97 15.51 10.36
C ARG A 291 5.60 15.13 10.91
N VAL A 292 5.31 13.83 10.94
CA VAL A 292 4.10 13.30 11.58
C VAL A 292 4.32 13.24 13.09
N ASP A 293 5.51 12.81 13.50
CA ASP A 293 5.94 12.64 14.89
C ASP A 293 7.47 12.55 14.95
N GLU A 294 8.05 12.33 16.14
CA GLU A 294 9.49 12.13 16.33
C GLU A 294 10.04 10.90 15.59
N THR A 295 9.22 9.87 15.38
CA THR A 295 9.65 8.60 14.75
C THR A 295 9.40 8.51 13.24
N LEU A 296 8.53 9.37 12.69
CA LEU A 296 8.08 9.28 11.29
C LEU A 296 8.04 10.66 10.64
N ALA A 297 8.80 10.82 9.55
CA ALA A 297 8.79 12.02 8.72
C ALA A 297 8.46 11.69 7.26
N PHE A 298 7.70 12.57 6.61
CA PHE A 298 7.43 12.54 5.18
C PHE A 298 8.26 13.60 4.48
N VAL A 299 8.89 13.22 3.38
CA VAL A 299 9.68 14.10 2.53
C VAL A 299 9.12 13.99 1.11
N TYR A 300 8.59 15.10 0.60
CA TYR A 300 8.00 15.16 -0.74
C TYR A 300 9.00 15.76 -1.72
N HIS A 301 9.26 15.01 -2.79
CA HIS A 301 10.13 15.37 -3.90
C HIS A 301 9.28 15.45 -5.17
N THR A 302 9.06 16.66 -5.68
CA THR A 302 8.05 16.91 -6.72
C THR A 302 8.59 16.77 -8.15
N ASP A 303 9.75 16.16 -8.32
CA ASP A 303 10.36 15.91 -9.63
C ASP A 303 10.60 14.40 -9.81
N TYR A 304 11.10 14.00 -10.97
CA TYR A 304 11.45 12.62 -11.26
C TYR A 304 12.72 12.18 -10.51
N PHE A 305 12.80 10.88 -10.23
CA PHE A 305 13.92 10.32 -9.48
C PHE A 305 15.28 10.52 -10.15
N HIS A 306 15.37 10.40 -11.48
CA HIS A 306 16.63 10.55 -12.19
C HIS A 306 17.26 11.95 -12.00
N VAL A 307 16.44 13.00 -11.87
CA VAL A 307 16.90 14.37 -11.61
C VAL A 307 17.63 14.45 -10.27
N PHE A 308 17.01 13.94 -9.20
CA PHE A 308 17.61 13.93 -7.86
C PHE A 308 18.79 12.96 -7.73
N HIS A 309 18.75 11.85 -8.48
CA HIS A 309 19.85 10.89 -8.54
C HIS A 309 21.09 11.51 -9.20
N GLU A 310 20.91 12.21 -10.32
CA GLU A 310 22.00 12.91 -11.03
C GLU A 310 22.55 14.09 -10.22
N ALA A 311 21.67 14.83 -9.52
CA ALA A 311 22.06 15.89 -8.59
C ALA A 311 22.78 15.38 -7.34
N GLN A 312 22.82 14.06 -7.13
CA GLN A 312 23.40 13.38 -5.97
C GLN A 312 22.73 13.71 -4.61
N ASP A 313 21.48 14.20 -4.63
CA ASP A 313 20.76 14.63 -3.42
C ASP A 313 20.50 13.48 -2.42
N PHE A 314 20.44 12.24 -2.92
CA PHE A 314 20.19 11.05 -2.10
C PHE A 314 21.45 10.32 -1.63
N PHE A 315 22.63 10.72 -2.13
CA PHE A 315 23.89 10.07 -1.79
C PHE A 315 24.32 10.38 -0.34
N PRO A 316 24.95 9.42 0.36
CA PRO A 316 25.24 8.06 -0.09
C PRO A 316 24.02 7.12 0.06
N TYR A 317 23.82 6.25 -0.94
CA TYR A 317 22.89 5.12 -0.82
C TYR A 317 23.47 4.03 0.08
N ASP A 318 22.67 3.55 1.02
CA ASP A 318 23.02 2.49 1.95
C ASP A 318 22.02 1.33 1.83
N PRO A 319 22.40 0.19 1.24
CA PRO A 319 21.53 -0.97 1.12
C PRO A 319 21.04 -1.59 2.45
N TYR A 320 21.57 -1.17 3.60
CA TYR A 320 21.12 -1.58 4.94
C TYR A 320 20.04 -0.64 5.52
N LEU A 321 19.89 0.57 4.97
CA LEU A 321 19.01 1.62 5.46
C LEU A 321 18.07 2.19 4.39
N ASP A 322 18.30 1.87 3.13
CA ASP A 322 17.56 2.42 1.98
C ASP A 322 16.87 1.30 1.20
N VAL A 323 15.57 1.49 0.95
CA VAL A 323 14.76 0.57 0.16
C VAL A 323 13.80 1.34 -0.74
N PHE A 324 13.57 0.82 -1.94
CA PHE A 324 12.72 1.43 -2.94
C PHE A 324 11.43 0.62 -3.13
N PHE A 325 10.30 1.32 -3.20
CA PHE A 325 8.99 0.76 -3.52
C PHE A 325 8.37 1.54 -4.68
N CYS A 326 7.96 0.81 -5.71
CA CYS A 326 7.25 1.33 -6.87
C CYS A 326 5.85 0.73 -6.88
N PHE A 327 4.83 1.50 -6.54
CA PHE A 327 3.46 1.01 -6.57
C PHE A 327 2.85 1.24 -7.95
N HIS A 328 2.44 0.16 -8.61
CA HIS A 328 1.82 0.19 -9.96
C HIS A 328 2.58 1.07 -10.97
N PRO A 329 3.90 0.92 -11.13
CA PRO A 329 4.69 1.85 -11.94
C PRO A 329 4.40 1.76 -13.44
N GLY A 330 3.95 0.59 -13.92
CA GLY A 330 3.69 0.35 -15.34
C GLY A 330 4.98 0.40 -16.16
N PHE A 331 6.02 -0.32 -15.75
CA PHE A 331 7.31 -0.34 -16.46
C PHE A 331 7.19 -0.85 -17.90
N GLY A 332 6.29 -1.80 -18.14
CA GLY A 332 5.98 -2.38 -19.45
C GLY A 332 4.71 -1.80 -20.07
N ALA A 333 4.06 -0.83 -19.46
CA ALA A 333 2.88 -0.18 -20.04
C ALA A 333 3.29 0.79 -21.17
N PRO A 334 2.63 0.79 -22.33
CA PRO A 334 3.05 1.58 -23.50
C PRO A 334 3.21 3.08 -23.22
N GLU A 335 2.37 3.64 -22.34
CA GLU A 335 2.33 5.06 -22.03
C GLU A 335 3.50 5.51 -21.13
N SER A 336 3.87 4.68 -20.14
CA SER A 336 4.85 5.02 -19.11
C SER A 336 6.21 4.37 -19.30
N SER A 337 6.32 3.32 -20.12
CA SER A 337 7.53 2.52 -20.27
C SER A 337 8.75 3.37 -20.64
N LYS A 338 8.61 4.33 -21.55
CA LYS A 338 9.72 5.21 -21.97
C LYS A 338 10.28 6.03 -20.80
N SER A 339 9.42 6.63 -19.99
CA SER A 339 9.83 7.47 -18.85
C SER A 339 10.56 6.67 -17.76
N TRP A 340 10.18 5.41 -17.56
CA TRP A 340 10.76 4.56 -16.52
C TRP A 340 12.02 3.83 -16.99
N MET A 341 11.97 3.24 -18.19
CA MET A 341 12.97 2.28 -18.65
C MET A 341 14.27 2.92 -19.13
N ASP A 342 14.35 4.24 -19.24
CA ASP A 342 15.54 4.95 -19.67
C ASP A 342 16.42 5.35 -18.47
N GLU A 343 16.42 6.62 -18.07
CA GLU A 343 17.34 7.15 -17.05
C GLU A 343 16.95 6.70 -15.62
N THR A 344 15.65 6.68 -15.32
CA THR A 344 15.13 6.30 -14.00
C THR A 344 15.54 4.88 -13.60
N MET A 345 15.37 3.90 -14.50
CA MET A 345 15.74 2.51 -14.21
C MET A 345 17.25 2.34 -14.08
N LYS A 346 18.06 3.04 -14.88
CA LYS A 346 19.53 3.01 -14.73
C LYS A 346 19.97 3.50 -13.35
N GLY A 347 19.49 4.69 -12.94
CA GLY A 347 19.80 5.22 -11.61
C GLY A 347 19.34 4.30 -10.48
N LEU A 348 18.17 3.67 -10.63
CA LEU A 348 17.67 2.66 -9.70
C LEU A 348 18.62 1.46 -9.56
N LEU A 349 19.11 0.92 -10.68
CA LEU A 349 20.05 -0.20 -10.69
C LEU A 349 21.45 0.20 -10.21
N GLU A 350 21.82 1.48 -10.32
CA GLU A 350 23.06 2.02 -9.76
C GLU A 350 23.04 2.08 -8.24
N THR A 351 21.87 2.32 -7.61
CA THR A 351 21.76 2.38 -6.13
C THR A 351 22.16 1.07 -5.42
N LYS A 352 22.03 -0.08 -6.09
CA LYS A 352 22.22 -1.44 -5.52
C LYS A 352 21.33 -1.74 -4.29
N CYS A 353 20.34 -0.90 -4.02
CA CYS A 353 19.33 -1.10 -2.99
C CYS A 353 18.26 -2.09 -3.47
N ALA A 354 17.50 -2.64 -2.52
CA ALA A 354 16.36 -3.49 -2.85
C ALA A 354 15.22 -2.64 -3.43
N ILE A 355 14.68 -3.07 -4.57
CA ILE A 355 13.55 -2.42 -5.24
C ILE A 355 12.40 -3.42 -5.29
N PHE A 356 11.25 -3.03 -4.75
CA PHE A 356 10.01 -3.80 -4.82
C PHE A 356 9.00 -3.07 -5.69
N THR A 357 8.25 -3.83 -6.49
CA THR A 357 7.23 -3.30 -7.39
C THR A 357 5.92 -4.06 -7.20
N THR A 358 4.80 -3.36 -7.30
CA THR A 358 3.47 -3.98 -7.26
C THR A 358 2.73 -3.80 -8.58
N GLY A 359 1.77 -4.69 -8.84
CA GLY A 359 0.92 -4.65 -10.04
C GLY A 359 -0.56 -4.75 -9.70
N PHE A 360 -1.40 -4.24 -10.60
CA PHE A 360 -2.86 -4.29 -10.47
C PHE A 360 -3.40 -5.70 -10.65
N ASN A 361 -2.79 -6.44 -11.59
CA ASN A 361 -3.16 -7.77 -12.01
C ASN A 361 -1.88 -8.60 -12.26
N GLN A 362 -2.03 -9.93 -12.37
CA GLN A 362 -0.90 -10.81 -12.65
C GLN A 362 -0.21 -10.47 -13.98
N THR A 363 -1.01 -10.29 -15.04
CA THR A 363 -0.51 -10.00 -16.39
C THR A 363 0.24 -8.67 -16.46
N ASP A 364 -0.24 -7.68 -15.72
CA ASP A 364 0.38 -6.35 -15.61
C ASP A 364 1.78 -6.45 -14.98
N LEU A 365 1.87 -7.10 -13.80
CA LEU A 365 3.15 -7.29 -13.13
C LEU A 365 4.13 -8.14 -13.96
N LEU A 366 3.66 -9.19 -14.62
CA LEU A 366 4.51 -10.04 -15.46
C LEU A 366 5.08 -9.25 -16.64
N ARG A 367 4.27 -8.41 -17.29
CA ARG A 367 4.73 -7.53 -18.37
C ARG A 367 5.81 -6.57 -17.89
N ASP A 368 5.63 -5.98 -16.71
CA ASP A 368 6.62 -5.08 -16.10
C ASP A 368 7.94 -5.80 -15.81
N VAL A 369 7.88 -7.00 -15.21
CA VAL A 369 9.07 -7.80 -14.88
C VAL A 369 9.77 -8.30 -16.14
N GLU A 370 9.03 -8.70 -17.17
CA GLU A 370 9.58 -9.09 -18.47
C GLU A 370 10.23 -7.90 -19.20
N ALA A 371 9.65 -6.70 -19.13
CA ALA A 371 10.26 -5.50 -19.70
C ALA A 371 11.61 -5.17 -19.02
N VAL A 372 11.66 -5.24 -17.69
CA VAL A 372 12.91 -5.04 -16.92
C VAL A 372 13.94 -6.10 -17.26
N LYS A 373 13.56 -7.38 -17.29
CA LYS A 373 14.47 -8.48 -17.65
C LYS A 373 14.94 -8.39 -19.10
N GLY A 374 14.08 -7.99 -20.03
CA GLY A 374 14.38 -7.87 -21.45
C GLY A 374 15.43 -6.81 -21.74
N LYS A 375 15.33 -5.63 -21.09
CA LYS A 375 16.29 -4.53 -21.30
C LYS A 375 17.53 -4.62 -20.42
N PHE A 376 17.38 -5.03 -19.15
CA PHE A 376 18.44 -4.95 -18.13
C PHE A 376 18.82 -6.30 -17.49
N GLY A 377 18.40 -7.45 -18.04
CA GLY A 377 18.58 -8.75 -17.40
C GLY A 377 20.03 -9.13 -17.06
N LYS A 378 21.03 -8.54 -17.73
CA LYS A 378 22.46 -8.73 -17.38
C LYS A 378 22.87 -7.99 -16.11
N GLU A 379 22.20 -6.90 -15.77
CA GLU A 379 22.50 -5.98 -14.67
C GLU A 379 21.56 -6.14 -13.48
N VAL A 380 20.53 -6.98 -13.61
CA VAL A 380 19.48 -7.17 -12.59
C VAL A 380 19.64 -8.51 -11.89
N ASP A 381 19.59 -8.49 -10.56
CA ASP A 381 19.32 -9.67 -9.72
C ASP A 381 17.85 -9.66 -9.30
N VAL A 382 17.15 -10.77 -9.52
CA VAL A 382 15.78 -10.95 -9.02
C VAL A 382 15.85 -11.22 -7.52
N LEU A 383 15.15 -10.42 -6.71
CA LEU A 383 15.05 -10.61 -5.26
C LEU A 383 13.82 -11.42 -4.87
N MET A 384 12.72 -11.19 -5.58
CA MET A 384 11.43 -11.81 -5.29
C MET A 384 10.70 -12.06 -6.61
N GLU A 385 10.38 -13.32 -6.87
CA GLU A 385 9.60 -13.71 -8.04
C GLU A 385 8.16 -13.17 -7.94
N PRO A 386 7.50 -12.90 -9.08
CA PRO A 386 6.14 -12.38 -9.09
C PRO A 386 5.18 -13.32 -8.35
N VAL A 387 4.54 -12.81 -7.31
CA VAL A 387 3.61 -13.58 -6.47
C VAL A 387 2.43 -12.71 -6.07
N LYS A 388 1.31 -13.34 -5.72
CA LYS A 388 0.17 -12.64 -5.15
C LYS A 388 0.59 -11.99 -3.82
N ASN A 389 0.26 -10.72 -3.67
CA ASN A 389 0.51 -9.99 -2.44
C ASN A 389 -0.49 -10.43 -1.37
N VAL A 390 0.02 -10.87 -0.22
CA VAL A 390 -0.81 -11.28 0.92
C VAL A 390 -1.59 -10.09 1.48
N PHE A 391 -0.97 -8.91 1.46
CA PHE A 391 -1.52 -7.65 1.96
C PHE A 391 -1.97 -6.71 0.83
N GLY A 392 -2.40 -7.27 -0.29
CA GLY A 392 -3.10 -6.53 -1.34
C GLY A 392 -4.49 -6.06 -0.89
N SER A 393 -5.04 -5.05 -1.58
CA SER A 393 -6.41 -4.57 -1.34
C SER A 393 -7.43 -5.64 -1.67
N THR A 394 -8.42 -5.86 -0.81
CA THR A 394 -9.54 -6.76 -1.11
C THR A 394 -10.66 -6.06 -1.90
N LYS A 395 -10.67 -4.72 -1.89
CA LYS A 395 -11.61 -3.92 -2.68
C LYS A 395 -11.33 -4.04 -4.17
N TRP A 396 -12.35 -4.42 -4.93
CA TRP A 396 -12.35 -4.39 -6.39
C TRP A 396 -12.62 -2.99 -6.91
N GLU A 397 -11.87 -2.60 -7.93
CA GLU A 397 -12.09 -1.40 -8.72
C GLU A 397 -12.19 -1.75 -10.21
N LEU A 398 -12.63 -0.78 -11.01
CA LEU A 398 -12.74 -0.93 -12.46
C LEU A 398 -11.95 0.16 -13.18
N ASN A 399 -11.55 -0.15 -14.41
CA ASN A 399 -10.92 0.79 -15.32
C ASN A 399 -12.00 1.65 -16.01
N ASP A 400 -11.88 2.96 -15.90
CA ASP A 400 -12.85 3.89 -16.50
C ASP A 400 -12.83 3.85 -18.04
N MET A 401 -11.69 3.48 -18.65
CA MET A 401 -11.55 3.30 -20.10
C MET A 401 -12.11 1.95 -20.58
N ASN A 402 -12.17 0.95 -19.69
CA ASN A 402 -12.69 -0.37 -19.98
C ASN A 402 -13.39 -0.95 -18.73
N PRO A 403 -14.70 -0.75 -18.56
CA PRO A 403 -15.43 -1.16 -17.37
C PRO A 403 -15.46 -2.67 -17.14
N GLN A 404 -15.17 -3.49 -18.16
CA GLN A 404 -15.09 -4.94 -17.98
C GLN A 404 -13.72 -5.41 -17.45
N GLU A 405 -12.75 -4.51 -17.36
CA GLU A 405 -11.46 -4.74 -16.72
C GLU A 405 -11.53 -4.28 -15.27
N VAL A 406 -11.49 -5.25 -14.37
CA VAL A 406 -11.47 -5.04 -12.93
C VAL A 406 -10.09 -5.35 -12.38
N TYR A 407 -9.71 -4.65 -11.33
CA TYR A 407 -8.41 -4.81 -10.68
C TYR A 407 -8.50 -4.54 -9.19
N GLN A 408 -7.44 -4.92 -8.47
CA GLN A 408 -7.26 -4.60 -7.05
C GLN A 408 -5.93 -3.87 -6.88
N PHE A 409 -5.90 -2.88 -5.98
CA PHE A 409 -4.63 -2.24 -5.65
C PHE A 409 -3.68 -3.22 -4.98
N ASN A 410 -2.43 -3.21 -5.44
CA ASN A 410 -1.32 -3.99 -4.88
C ASN A 410 -1.59 -5.50 -4.89
N MET A 411 -2.26 -6.02 -5.92
CA MET A 411 -2.67 -7.43 -5.97
C MET A 411 -1.49 -8.40 -6.06
N TYR A 412 -0.44 -8.03 -6.80
CA TYR A 412 0.78 -8.80 -6.94
C TYR A 412 2.00 -7.95 -6.58
N ILE A 413 3.08 -8.61 -6.17
CA ILE A 413 4.35 -8.01 -5.81
C ILE A 413 5.52 -8.80 -6.41
N ALA A 414 6.57 -8.10 -6.80
CA ALA A 414 7.85 -8.64 -7.22
C ALA A 414 8.99 -7.75 -6.71
N GLY A 415 10.22 -8.23 -6.78
CA GLY A 415 11.38 -7.47 -6.33
C GLY A 415 12.64 -7.80 -7.10
N PHE A 416 13.49 -6.79 -7.27
CA PHE A 416 14.76 -6.88 -7.97
C PHE A 416 15.75 -5.86 -7.41
N ARG A 417 17.02 -5.98 -7.80
CA ARG A 417 18.05 -4.99 -7.53
C ARG A 417 19.08 -4.95 -8.66
N GLY A 418 19.88 -3.90 -8.70
CA GLY A 418 21.09 -3.90 -9.52
C GLY A 418 22.15 -4.87 -9.01
N LYS A 419 22.86 -5.53 -9.92
CA LYS A 419 23.96 -6.45 -9.62
C LYS A 419 25.10 -5.73 -8.93
N ARG A 420 25.66 -6.38 -7.92
CA ARG A 420 26.94 -6.03 -7.32
C ARG A 420 28.01 -6.81 -8.08
N TYR A 421 28.74 -6.13 -8.97
CA TYR A 421 29.97 -6.70 -9.47
C TYR A 421 30.90 -6.90 -8.28
N HIS A 422 31.33 -8.14 -8.06
CA HIS A 422 32.45 -8.36 -7.15
C HIS A 422 33.63 -7.64 -7.81
N ALA A 423 34.33 -6.79 -7.07
CA ALA A 423 35.64 -6.36 -7.51
C ALA A 423 36.45 -7.65 -7.68
N ILE A 424 36.65 -8.07 -8.93
CA ILE A 424 37.63 -9.09 -9.24
C ILE A 424 38.94 -8.36 -8.98
N GLU A 425 39.60 -8.69 -7.86
CA GLU A 425 41.01 -8.33 -7.69
C GLU A 425 41.75 -8.92 -8.91
N VAL A 426 42.29 -8.03 -9.73
CA VAL A 426 43.15 -8.37 -10.87
C VAL A 426 44.55 -8.66 -10.34
#